data_AF-A0A1M4X5N6-F1
#
_entry.id   AF-A0A1M4X5N6-F1
#
_cell.length_a   1.000
_cell.length_b   1.000
_cell.length_c   1.000
_cell.angle_alpha   90.00
_cell.angle_beta   90.00
_cell.angle_gamma   90.00
#
_symmetry.space_group_name_H-M   'P 1'
#
loop_
_entity.id
_entity.type
_entity.pdbx_description
1 polymer ?
#
loop_
_entity_poly.entity_id
_entity_poly.type
_entity_poly.pdbx_seq_one_letter_code
_entity_poly.pdbx_strand_id
1 'polypeptide(L)'
;MRNRNLILNYLFISCVVILFLNDHFFKFQYTGWFTGKLSDVVGIILLPMLLMYLFPKLKQYSVFVAGFLFTFWKSPYSENLIQFYNTVSPIPLHRVVDYTDLLVLLLLPIPYMLLKNTRIIDHFAFKKINPSFVLLPSMLILMSTSTGSRYFSYVPYSGNLNFNNNASFEINKSKNEVLSELKKRNIIVAKDTARIISINTGRFFGMGKFEQKNLYNNEKFYHVSDDSIKAVAFKMIEESSEYKISTLQLGDQTIWDVQFAMY
;
A
#
# COMPACT_ATOMS: atom_id res chain seq x y z
N MET A 1 0.12 4.47 42.02
CA MET A 1 1.39 4.88 41.38
C MET A 1 1.47 4.31 39.98
N ARG A 2 2.02 5.05 39.01
CA ARG A 2 2.16 4.60 37.61
C ARG A 2 3.33 3.62 37.49
N ASN A 3 3.09 2.37 37.10
CA ASN A 3 4.17 1.41 36.87
C ASN A 3 4.90 1.77 35.58
N ARG A 4 6.12 2.31 35.70
CA ARG A 4 6.96 2.73 34.57
C ARG A 4 7.44 1.56 33.71
N ASN A 5 7.52 0.37 34.30
CA ASN A 5 8.01 -0.83 33.62
C ASN A 5 7.06 -1.30 32.52
N LEU A 6 5.80 -0.88 32.53
CA LEU A 6 4.81 -1.18 31.49
C LEU A 6 5.22 -0.67 30.11
N ILE A 7 5.95 0.44 30.03
CA ILE A 7 6.43 0.98 28.74
C ILE A 7 7.95 0.86 28.59
N LEU A 8 8.67 0.52 29.65
CA LEU A 8 10.13 0.36 29.65
C LEU A 8 10.58 -1.11 29.56
N ASN A 9 9.71 -2.04 29.21
CA ASN A 9 10.08 -3.45 29.05
C ASN A 9 10.50 -3.76 27.61
N TYR A 10 11.34 -4.80 27.46
CA TYR A 10 11.81 -5.27 26.15
C TYR A 10 10.66 -5.52 25.18
N LEU A 11 9.57 -6.15 25.63
CA LEU A 11 8.44 -6.48 24.77
C LEU A 11 7.76 -5.23 24.20
N PHE A 12 7.51 -4.22 25.04
CA PHE A 12 6.91 -2.96 24.61
C PHE A 12 7.82 -2.21 23.64
N ILE A 13 9.12 -2.13 23.93
CA ILE A 13 10.09 -1.45 23.06
C ILE A 13 10.24 -2.19 21.74
N SER A 14 10.31 -3.52 21.74
CA SER A 14 10.32 -4.32 20.52
C SER A 14 9.06 -4.10 19.69
N CYS A 15 7.88 -4.02 20.31
CA CYS A 15 6.64 -3.67 19.63
C CYS A 15 6.74 -2.29 18.96
N VAL A 16 7.21 -1.27 19.68
CA VAL A 16 7.40 0.09 19.12
C VAL A 16 8.35 0.08 17.94
N VAL A 17 9.49 -0.62 18.04
CA VAL A 17 10.50 -0.71 16.97
C VAL A 17 9.94 -1.45 15.75
N ILE A 18 9.27 -2.59 15.94
CA ILE A 18 8.64 -3.35 14.85
C ILE A 18 7.58 -2.49 14.16
N LEU A 19 6.73 -1.80 14.92
CA LEU A 19 5.68 -0.95 14.37
C LEU A 19 6.27 0.21 13.56
N PHE A 20 7.30 0.88 14.09
CA PHE A 20 8.04 1.92 13.37
C PHE A 20 8.63 1.41 12.06
N LEU A 21 9.38 0.30 12.10
CA LEU A 21 10.00 -0.29 10.93
C LEU A 21 8.95 -0.74 9.89
N ASN A 22 7.85 -1.31 10.35
CA ASN A 22 6.79 -1.77 9.49
C ASN A 22 6.10 -0.61 8.76
N ASP A 23 5.70 0.42 9.50
CA ASP A 23 4.94 1.54 8.95
C ASP A 23 5.79 2.49 8.09
N HIS A 24 7.10 2.61 8.38
CA HIS A 24 7.99 3.55 7.67
C HIS A 24 8.89 2.91 6.62
N PHE A 25 9.15 1.60 6.68
CA PHE A 25 10.06 0.93 5.74
C PHE A 25 9.39 -0.26 5.05
N PHE A 26 8.85 -1.23 5.80
CA PHE A 26 8.36 -2.46 5.17
C PHE A 26 7.12 -2.25 4.32
N LYS A 27 6.20 -1.36 4.70
CA LYS A 27 5.04 -1.03 3.86
C LYS A 27 5.43 -0.38 2.52
N PHE A 28 6.58 0.31 2.45
CA PHE A 28 7.06 0.90 1.20
C PHE A 28 7.73 -0.14 0.29
N GLN A 29 8.51 -1.06 0.86
CA GLN A 29 9.28 -2.04 0.09
C GLN A 29 8.50 -3.32 -0.24
N TYR A 30 7.59 -3.73 0.66
CA TYR A 30 6.82 -4.96 0.59
C TYR A 30 5.33 -4.63 0.81
N THR A 31 4.67 -4.13 -0.24
CA THR A 31 3.23 -3.95 -0.25
C THR A 31 2.57 -5.33 -0.24
N GLY A 32 1.93 -5.71 0.87
CA GLY A 32 1.26 -7.00 0.96
C GLY A 32 0.41 -7.13 2.23
N TRP A 33 -0.41 -8.17 2.25
CA TRP A 33 -1.31 -8.51 3.36
C TRP A 33 -0.57 -8.70 4.70
N PHE A 34 0.66 -9.23 4.65
CA PHE A 34 1.47 -9.52 5.83
C PHE A 34 1.90 -8.25 6.59
N THR A 35 2.39 -7.22 5.87
CA THR A 35 2.85 -5.95 6.50
C THR A 35 1.68 -5.14 7.05
N GLY A 36 0.49 -5.25 6.45
CA GLY A 36 -0.74 -4.68 7.01
C GLY A 36 -1.08 -5.26 8.39
N LYS A 37 -1.14 -6.59 8.48
CA LYS A 37 -1.58 -7.29 9.71
C LYS A 37 -0.57 -7.28 10.84
N LEU A 38 0.72 -7.18 10.52
CA LEU A 38 1.76 -7.08 11.54
C LEU A 38 1.54 -5.85 12.44
N SER A 39 1.14 -4.73 11.85
CA SER A 39 0.81 -3.49 12.59
C SER A 39 -0.35 -3.73 13.56
N ASP A 40 -1.41 -4.41 13.11
CA ASP A 40 -2.56 -4.73 13.96
C ASP A 40 -2.18 -5.66 15.12
N VAL A 41 -1.41 -6.72 14.85
CA VAL A 41 -0.93 -7.68 15.87
C VAL A 41 -0.10 -6.98 16.94
N VAL A 42 0.84 -6.14 16.52
CA VAL A 42 1.69 -5.39 17.44
C VAL A 42 0.89 -4.33 18.21
N GLY A 43 -0.03 -3.64 17.53
CA GLY A 43 -0.92 -2.65 18.11
C GLY A 43 -1.80 -3.21 19.23
N ILE A 44 -2.35 -4.42 19.06
CA ILE A 44 -3.22 -5.04 20.07
C ILE A 44 -2.48 -5.43 21.36
N ILE A 45 -1.17 -5.67 21.27
CA ILE A 45 -0.31 -5.95 22.44
C ILE A 45 0.15 -4.63 23.09
N LEU A 46 0.53 -3.65 22.27
CA LEU A 46 1.09 -2.36 22.71
C LEU A 46 0.02 -1.48 23.37
N LEU A 47 -1.17 -1.37 22.77
CA LEU A 47 -2.23 -0.45 23.21
C LEU A 47 -2.73 -0.70 24.65
N PRO A 48 -3.05 -1.93 25.09
CA PRO A 48 -3.45 -2.19 26.48
C PRO A 48 -2.38 -1.75 27.49
N MET A 49 -1.10 -2.02 27.20
CA MET A 49 0.02 -1.66 28.08
C MET A 49 0.16 -0.14 28.18
N LEU A 50 0.03 0.56 27.05
CA LEU A 50 0.03 2.03 27.02
C LEU A 50 -1.17 2.61 27.78
N LEU A 51 -2.37 2.05 27.60
CA LEU A 51 -3.58 2.48 28.30
C LEU A 51 -3.47 2.26 29.81
N MET A 52 -2.96 1.13 30.27
CA MET A 52 -2.73 0.90 31.71
C MET A 52 -1.68 1.86 32.27
N TYR A 53 -0.67 2.23 31.48
CA TYR A 53 0.31 3.23 31.89
C TYR A 53 -0.31 4.64 32.01
N LEU A 54 -1.07 5.08 31.01
CA LEU A 54 -1.73 6.40 31.00
C LEU A 54 -2.85 6.49 32.04
N PHE A 55 -3.61 5.42 32.19
CA PHE A 55 -4.75 5.31 33.10
C PHE A 55 -4.58 4.11 34.05
N PRO A 56 -3.76 4.22 35.12
CA PRO A 56 -3.47 3.10 36.03
C PRO A 56 -4.69 2.48 36.71
N LYS A 57 -5.82 3.20 36.77
CA LYS A 57 -7.09 2.71 37.32
C LYS A 57 -7.72 1.60 36.45
N LEU A 58 -7.40 1.53 35.16
CA LEU A 58 -7.92 0.50 34.25
C LEU A 58 -7.37 -0.89 34.57
N LYS A 59 -6.14 -1.01 35.10
CA LYS A 59 -5.47 -2.30 35.36
C LYS A 59 -5.60 -3.25 34.15
N GLN A 60 -6.00 -4.51 34.37
CA GLN A 60 -6.24 -5.48 33.30
C GLN A 60 -7.45 -5.15 32.41
N TYR A 61 -8.37 -4.25 32.83
CA TYR A 61 -9.48 -3.82 32.00
C TYR A 61 -9.05 -2.98 30.79
N SER A 62 -7.81 -2.47 30.81
CA SER A 62 -7.20 -1.82 29.64
C SER A 62 -7.21 -2.71 28.39
N VAL A 63 -7.19 -4.04 28.54
CA VAL A 63 -7.29 -4.99 27.43
C VAL A 63 -8.66 -4.94 26.77
N PHE A 64 -9.73 -4.91 27.56
CA PHE A 64 -11.09 -4.79 27.01
C PHE A 64 -11.32 -3.43 26.36
N VAL A 65 -10.79 -2.36 26.95
CA VAL A 65 -10.85 -1.01 26.35
C VAL A 65 -10.06 -0.97 25.04
N ALA A 66 -8.87 -1.55 24.99
CA ALA A 66 -8.08 -1.64 23.76
C ALA A 66 -8.79 -2.44 22.68
N GLY A 67 -9.37 -3.60 23.04
CA GLY A 67 -10.15 -4.42 22.13
C GLY A 67 -11.36 -3.65 21.58
N PHE A 68 -12.12 -2.97 22.45
CA PHE A 68 -13.25 -2.14 22.03
C PHE A 68 -12.83 -1.01 21.09
N LEU A 69 -11.78 -0.26 21.43
CA LEU A 69 -11.25 0.82 20.58
C LEU A 69 -10.78 0.29 19.23
N PHE A 70 -10.11 -0.86 19.22
CA PHE A 70 -9.65 -1.50 17.99
C PHE A 70 -10.82 -1.95 17.11
N THR A 71 -11.81 -2.65 17.69
CA THR A 71 -13.03 -3.05 16.98
C THR A 71 -13.78 -1.84 16.44
N PHE A 72 -13.95 -0.80 17.26
CA PHE A 72 -14.61 0.43 16.84
C PHE A 72 -13.86 1.08 15.68
N TRP A 73 -12.54 1.21 15.76
CA TRP A 73 -11.70 1.80 14.73
C TRP A 73 -11.73 1.02 13.41
N LYS A 74 -11.76 -0.32 13.48
CA LYS A 74 -11.86 -1.22 12.31
C LYS A 74 -13.29 -1.38 11.78
N SER A 75 -14.32 -1.02 12.53
CA SER A 75 -15.72 -1.10 12.11
C SER A 75 -16.15 0.05 11.20
N PRO A 76 -17.25 -0.07 10.45
CA PRO A 76 -17.83 1.05 9.68
C PRO A 76 -18.20 2.27 10.54
N TYR A 77 -18.39 2.11 11.85
CA TYR A 77 -18.81 3.19 12.74
C TYR A 77 -17.77 4.31 12.90
N SER A 78 -16.49 4.05 12.61
CA SER A 78 -15.45 5.08 12.64
C SER A 78 -15.48 6.00 11.42
N GLU A 79 -16.28 5.71 10.39
CA GLU A 79 -16.29 6.46 9.12
C GLU A 79 -16.67 7.93 9.31
N ASN A 80 -17.69 8.22 10.13
CA ASN A 80 -18.11 9.59 10.41
C ASN A 80 -17.00 10.42 11.08
N LEU A 81 -16.20 9.80 11.96
CA LEU A 81 -15.07 10.46 12.61
C LEU A 81 -13.93 10.72 11.61
N ILE A 82 -13.69 9.77 10.71
CA ILE A 82 -12.71 9.92 9.63
C ILE A 82 -13.11 11.05 8.69
N GLN A 83 -14.39 11.15 8.30
CA GLN A 83 -14.89 12.23 7.45
C GLN A 83 -14.78 13.60 8.14
N PHE A 84 -15.11 13.68 9.43
CA PHE A 84 -14.92 14.91 10.19
C PHE A 84 -13.45 15.33 10.24
N TYR A 85 -12.55 14.39 10.50
CA TYR A 85 -11.10 14.64 10.47
C TYR A 85 -10.63 15.12 9.10
N ASN A 86 -11.10 14.48 8.02
CA ASN A 86 -10.74 14.83 6.64
C ASN A 86 -11.25 16.21 6.22
N THR A 87 -12.25 16.76 6.91
CA THR A 87 -12.74 18.12 6.64
C THR A 87 -11.74 19.19 7.11
N VAL A 88 -11.00 18.92 8.18
CA VAL A 88 -10.12 19.89 8.86
C VAL A 88 -8.64 19.59 8.58
N SER A 89 -8.29 18.33 8.33
CA SER A 89 -6.90 17.90 8.24
C SER A 89 -6.31 18.14 6.84
N PRO A 90 -5.04 18.59 6.75
CA PRO A 90 -4.30 18.65 5.49
C PRO A 90 -4.05 17.27 4.85
N ILE A 91 -4.11 16.20 5.65
CA ILE A 91 -3.80 14.84 5.23
C ILE A 91 -5.08 13.99 5.37
N PRO A 92 -5.78 13.69 4.25
CA PRO A 92 -6.96 12.86 4.28
C PRO A 92 -6.61 11.41 4.63
N LEU A 93 -7.37 10.84 5.55
CA LEU A 93 -7.37 9.44 5.93
C LEU A 93 -8.33 8.68 5.02
N HIS A 94 -7.82 7.65 4.34
CA HIS A 94 -8.62 6.69 3.60
C HIS A 94 -8.45 5.32 4.24
N ARG A 95 -9.57 4.65 4.51
CA ARG A 95 -9.60 3.36 5.19
C ARG A 95 -10.55 2.42 4.47
N VAL A 96 -10.12 1.18 4.26
CA VAL A 96 -10.96 0.09 3.78
C VAL A 96 -11.34 -0.77 4.98
N VAL A 97 -12.61 -1.14 5.09
CA VAL A 97 -13.10 -2.03 6.15
C VAL A 97 -12.74 -3.47 5.80
N ASP A 98 -11.80 -4.07 6.53
CA ASP A 98 -11.48 -5.50 6.47
C ASP A 98 -11.80 -6.17 7.81
N TYR A 99 -12.82 -7.04 7.81
CA TYR A 99 -13.23 -7.77 9.01
C TYR A 99 -12.21 -8.83 9.44
N THR A 100 -11.31 -9.24 8.56
CA THR A 100 -10.24 -10.20 8.87
C THR A 100 -9.26 -9.64 9.91
N ASP A 101 -9.21 -8.32 10.06
CA ASP A 101 -8.41 -7.65 11.09
C ASP A 101 -8.91 -7.96 12.51
N LEU A 102 -10.19 -8.30 12.66
CA LEU A 102 -10.76 -8.67 13.96
C LEU A 102 -10.23 -10.01 14.48
N LEU A 103 -9.65 -10.87 13.62
CA LEU A 103 -8.97 -12.08 14.07
C LEU A 103 -7.82 -11.78 15.04
N VAL A 104 -7.22 -10.60 14.94
CA VAL A 104 -6.16 -10.15 15.85
C VAL A 104 -6.65 -10.03 17.30
N LEU A 105 -7.95 -9.86 17.54
CA LEU A 105 -8.52 -9.83 18.89
C LEU A 105 -8.31 -11.15 19.65
N LEU A 106 -8.09 -12.27 18.95
CA LEU A 106 -7.73 -13.55 19.56
C LEU A 106 -6.40 -13.49 20.32
N LEU A 107 -5.57 -12.47 20.07
CA LEU A 107 -4.30 -12.26 20.76
C LEU A 107 -4.43 -11.43 22.05
N LEU A 108 -5.60 -10.85 22.35
CA LEU A 108 -5.86 -10.10 23.60
C LEU A 108 -5.57 -10.88 24.91
N PRO A 109 -5.68 -12.23 24.99
CA PRO A 109 -5.25 -12.96 26.16
C PRO A 109 -3.77 -12.76 26.52
N ILE A 110 -2.90 -12.51 25.53
CA ILE A 110 -1.47 -12.29 25.74
C ILE A 110 -1.20 -11.05 26.61
N PRO A 111 -1.62 -9.82 26.22
CA PRO A 111 -1.46 -8.66 27.07
C PRO A 111 -2.24 -8.80 28.38
N TYR A 112 -3.38 -9.50 28.42
CA TYR A 112 -4.10 -9.74 29.67
C TYR A 112 -3.26 -10.53 30.69
N MET A 113 -2.60 -11.61 30.26
CA MET A 113 -1.72 -12.40 31.13
C MET A 113 -0.51 -11.59 31.61
N LEU A 114 0.09 -10.78 30.72
CA LEU A 114 1.22 -9.91 31.06
C LEU A 114 0.83 -8.84 32.09
N LEU A 115 -0.31 -8.18 31.90
CA LEU A 115 -0.80 -7.13 32.80
C LEU A 115 -1.30 -7.69 34.14
N LYS A 116 -1.83 -8.92 34.16
CA LYS A 116 -2.20 -9.62 35.39
C LYS A 116 -0.96 -10.02 36.21
N ASN A 117 0.14 -10.36 35.54
CA ASN A 117 1.38 -10.77 36.19
C ASN A 117 2.54 -9.79 35.91
N THR A 118 2.43 -8.58 36.47
CA THR A 118 3.40 -7.50 36.23
C THR A 118 4.83 -7.84 36.64
N ARG A 119 5.03 -8.85 37.51
CA ARG A 119 6.37 -9.32 37.90
C ARG A 119 7.21 -9.76 36.71
N ILE A 120 6.58 -10.36 35.69
CA ILE A 120 7.26 -10.75 34.45
C ILE A 120 7.78 -9.49 33.75
N ILE A 121 6.92 -8.47 33.62
CA ILE A 121 7.28 -7.19 33.00
C ILE A 121 8.42 -6.51 33.77
N ASP A 122 8.37 -6.53 35.10
CA ASP A 122 9.37 -5.91 35.97
C ASP A 122 10.76 -6.57 35.86
N HIS A 123 10.81 -7.87 35.56
CA HIS A 123 12.06 -8.59 35.31
C HIS A 123 12.72 -8.17 33.99
N PHE A 124 11.89 -7.88 32.98
CA PHE A 124 12.30 -7.51 31.63
C PHE A 124 12.32 -5.98 31.40
N ALA A 125 12.40 -5.17 32.46
CA ALA A 125 12.31 -3.72 32.38
C ALA A 125 13.68 -3.00 32.43
N PHE A 126 13.85 -1.99 31.58
CA PHE A 126 14.96 -1.05 31.64
C PHE A 126 14.75 -0.03 32.76
N LYS A 127 15.54 -0.13 33.83
CA LYS A 127 15.39 0.72 35.01
C LYS A 127 15.99 2.14 34.86
N LYS A 128 16.83 2.37 33.84
CA LYS A 128 17.64 3.60 33.71
C LYS A 128 17.11 4.64 32.70
N ILE A 129 16.06 4.33 31.95
CA ILE A 129 15.55 5.21 30.88
C ILE A 129 14.39 6.06 31.42
N ASN A 130 14.33 7.35 31.07
CA ASN A 130 13.18 8.18 31.39
C ASN A 130 11.97 7.74 30.53
N PRO A 131 10.83 7.38 31.14
CA PRO A 131 9.64 6.91 30.42
C PRO A 131 9.15 7.84 29.31
N SER A 132 9.43 9.14 29.42
CA SER A 132 9.00 10.15 28.43
C SER A 132 9.63 9.93 27.05
N PHE A 133 10.87 9.42 26.99
CA PHE A 133 11.55 9.11 25.73
C PHE A 133 10.91 7.96 24.95
N VAL A 134 10.18 7.08 25.63
CA VAL A 134 9.47 5.97 24.97
C VAL A 134 8.02 6.35 24.70
N LEU A 135 7.39 7.08 25.63
CA LEU A 135 5.98 7.47 25.53
C LEU A 135 5.69 8.31 24.27
N LEU A 136 6.50 9.35 24.01
CA LEU A 136 6.27 10.24 22.87
C LEU A 136 6.36 9.52 21.52
N PRO A 137 7.45 8.78 21.21
CA PRO A 137 7.50 7.96 19.99
C PRO A 137 6.36 6.95 19.91
N SER A 138 5.99 6.30 21.02
CA SER A 138 4.92 5.30 21.01
C SER A 138 3.57 5.89 20.62
N MET A 139 3.25 7.09 21.12
CA MET A 139 2.03 7.81 20.72
C MET A 139 2.05 8.19 19.25
N LEU A 140 3.18 8.75 18.77
CA LEU A 140 3.32 9.16 17.37
C LEU A 140 3.24 7.96 16.42
N ILE A 141 3.86 6.83 16.77
CA ILE A 141 3.87 5.62 15.94
C ILE A 141 2.49 4.97 15.93
N LEU A 142 1.77 4.90 17.06
CA LEU A 142 0.38 4.42 17.06
C LEU A 142 -0.57 5.28 16.23
N MET A 143 -0.28 6.58 16.13
CA MET A 143 -1.02 7.52 15.28
C MET A 143 -0.49 7.54 13.84
N SER A 144 0.59 6.81 13.54
CA SER A 144 1.14 6.67 12.20
C SER A 144 0.23 5.77 11.38
N THR A 145 -0.85 6.35 10.88
CA THR A 145 -1.66 5.68 9.86
C THR A 145 -0.86 5.72 8.56
N SER A 146 -0.66 4.56 7.94
CA SER A 146 -0.12 4.52 6.58
C SER A 146 -1.02 5.38 5.70
N THR A 147 -0.46 6.44 5.12
CA THR A 147 -1.16 7.21 4.10
C THR A 147 -1.63 6.21 3.06
N GLY A 148 -2.95 6.08 2.89
CA GLY A 148 -3.50 5.28 1.81
C GLY A 148 -2.76 5.70 0.55
N SER A 149 -2.08 4.74 -0.09
CA SER A 149 -1.36 4.96 -1.34
C SER A 149 -2.30 5.74 -2.24
N ARG A 150 -2.05 7.03 -2.44
CA ARG A 150 -2.83 7.80 -3.39
C ARG A 150 -2.44 7.23 -4.74
N TYR A 151 -3.27 6.33 -5.25
CA TYR A 151 -3.12 5.74 -6.58
C TYR A 151 -3.22 6.81 -7.66
N PHE A 152 -3.71 8.00 -7.32
CA PHE A 152 -3.76 9.16 -8.19
C PHE A 152 -3.49 10.46 -7.42
N SER A 153 -2.85 11.43 -8.07
CA SER A 153 -2.79 12.83 -7.63
C SER A 153 -3.58 13.69 -8.61
N TYR A 154 -4.50 14.49 -8.07
CA TYR A 154 -5.20 15.51 -8.85
C TYR A 154 -4.33 16.76 -8.87
N VAL A 155 -4.00 17.25 -10.07
CA VAL A 155 -3.24 18.50 -10.26
C VAL A 155 -4.24 19.64 -10.49
N PRO A 156 -4.50 20.51 -9.48
CA PRO A 156 -5.62 21.46 -9.55
C PRO A 156 -5.49 22.51 -10.65
N TYR A 157 -4.25 22.82 -11.06
CA TYR A 157 -3.97 23.85 -12.06
C TYR A 157 -4.12 23.35 -13.50
N SER A 158 -3.87 22.06 -13.76
CA SER A 158 -4.02 21.48 -15.11
C SER A 158 -5.30 20.65 -15.26
N GLY A 159 -6.00 20.34 -14.17
CA GLY A 159 -7.15 19.43 -14.18
C GLY A 159 -6.78 17.97 -14.42
N ASN A 160 -5.48 17.64 -14.47
CA ASN A 160 -5.03 16.29 -14.78
C ASN A 160 -5.02 15.38 -13.55
N LEU A 161 -5.49 14.15 -13.74
CA LEU A 161 -5.35 13.04 -12.81
C LEU A 161 -4.08 12.25 -13.15
N ASN A 162 -3.05 12.36 -12.31
CA ASN A 162 -1.83 11.58 -12.44
C ASN A 162 -1.94 10.30 -11.62
N PHE A 163 -2.11 9.15 -12.27
CA PHE A 163 -2.02 7.87 -11.58
C PHE A 163 -0.56 7.61 -11.16
N ASN A 164 -0.35 7.21 -9.92
CA ASN A 164 0.97 6.90 -9.40
C ASN A 164 1.48 5.64 -10.11
N ASN A 165 2.74 5.61 -10.56
CA ASN A 165 3.31 4.57 -11.43
C ASN A 165 3.24 3.13 -10.86
N ASN A 166 2.86 2.97 -9.59
CA ASN A 166 2.83 1.71 -8.86
C ASN A 166 1.41 1.26 -8.46
N ALA A 167 0.36 1.76 -9.12
CA ALA A 167 -0.99 1.23 -8.90
C ALA A 167 -1.13 -0.17 -9.52
N SER A 168 -0.79 -1.22 -8.75
CA SER A 168 -1.04 -2.61 -9.11
C SER A 168 -2.34 -3.09 -8.46
N PHE A 169 -3.15 -3.81 -9.22
CA PHE A 169 -4.37 -4.44 -8.74
C PHE A 169 -4.20 -5.95 -8.88
N GLU A 170 -4.27 -6.66 -7.75
CA GLU A 170 -4.27 -8.12 -7.76
C GLU A 170 -5.69 -8.59 -8.12
N ILE A 171 -5.79 -9.40 -9.19
CA ILE A 171 -7.06 -9.93 -9.68
C ILE A 171 -6.95 -11.44 -9.70
N ASN A 172 -7.89 -12.13 -9.06
CA ASN A 172 -7.98 -13.59 -9.11
C ASN A 172 -8.62 -14.07 -10.43
N LYS A 173 -8.02 -13.69 -11.56
CA LYS A 173 -8.40 -14.07 -12.92
C LYS A 173 -7.16 -14.20 -13.78
N SER A 174 -7.17 -15.13 -14.72
CA SER A 174 -6.12 -15.25 -15.71
C SER A 174 -6.10 -14.05 -16.66
N LYS A 175 -4.94 -13.79 -17.29
CA LYS A 175 -4.75 -12.71 -18.27
C LYS A 175 -5.81 -12.72 -19.38
N ASN A 176 -6.17 -13.90 -19.88
CA ASN A 176 -7.18 -14.06 -20.93
C ASN A 176 -8.59 -13.74 -20.44
N GLU A 177 -8.93 -14.12 -19.21
CA GLU A 177 -10.21 -13.77 -18.60
C GLU A 177 -10.34 -12.26 -18.39
N VAL A 178 -9.28 -11.60 -17.92
CA VAL A 178 -9.26 -10.14 -17.77
C VAL A 178 -9.49 -9.45 -19.12
N LEU A 179 -8.76 -9.86 -20.16
CA LEU A 179 -8.96 -9.32 -21.52
C LEU A 179 -10.39 -9.56 -22.03
N SER A 180 -10.98 -10.72 -21.75
CA SER A 180 -12.36 -11.02 -22.13
C SER A 180 -13.39 -10.13 -21.43
N GLU A 181 -13.18 -9.83 -20.14
CA GLU A 181 -14.04 -8.96 -19.36
C GLU A 181 -13.94 -7.50 -19.82
N LEU A 182 -12.73 -7.03 -20.15
CA LEU A 182 -12.53 -5.71 -20.72
C LEU A 182 -13.23 -5.59 -22.07
N LYS A 183 -13.14 -6.62 -22.92
CA LYS A 183 -13.84 -6.66 -24.20
C LYS A 183 -15.36 -6.63 -24.05
N LYS A 184 -15.93 -7.36 -23.07
CA LYS A 184 -17.37 -7.32 -22.74
C LYS A 184 -17.85 -5.91 -22.35
N ARG A 185 -16.96 -5.10 -21.79
CA ARG A 185 -17.23 -3.71 -21.38
C ARG A 185 -16.95 -2.69 -22.49
N ASN A 186 -16.78 -3.12 -23.73
CA ASN A 186 -16.38 -2.28 -24.87
C ASN A 186 -15.06 -1.53 -24.68
N ILE A 187 -14.17 -2.04 -23.83
CA ILE A 187 -12.84 -1.47 -23.62
C ILE A 187 -11.87 -2.12 -24.63
N ILE A 188 -11.36 -1.31 -25.55
CA ILE A 188 -10.45 -1.78 -26.61
C ILE A 188 -9.01 -1.74 -26.08
N VAL A 189 -8.50 -2.92 -25.75
CA VAL A 189 -7.13 -3.15 -25.28
C VAL A 189 -6.25 -3.63 -26.44
N ALA A 190 -5.10 -2.99 -26.62
CA ALA A 190 -4.09 -3.37 -27.60
C ALA A 190 -2.72 -3.51 -26.93
N LYS A 191 -1.80 -4.25 -27.55
CA LYS A 191 -0.39 -4.25 -27.15
C LYS A 191 0.21 -2.87 -27.39
N ASP A 192 0.94 -2.33 -26.42
CA ASP A 192 1.63 -1.05 -26.61
C ASP A 192 2.97 -1.27 -27.34
N THR A 193 2.89 -1.46 -28.66
CA THR A 193 4.07 -1.72 -29.50
C THR A 193 5.13 -0.64 -29.37
N ALA A 194 4.75 0.63 -29.22
CA ALA A 194 5.69 1.74 -29.06
C ALA A 194 6.50 1.61 -27.76
N ARG A 195 5.82 1.34 -26.64
CA ARG A 195 6.47 1.13 -25.33
C ARG A 195 7.30 -0.15 -25.28
N ILE A 196 6.81 -1.23 -25.89
CA ILE A 196 7.55 -2.51 -25.99
C ILE A 196 8.89 -2.30 -26.72
N ILE A 197 8.84 -1.59 -27.85
CA ILE A 197 10.04 -1.25 -28.63
C ILE A 197 10.94 -0.30 -27.82
N SER A 198 10.38 0.73 -27.16
CA SER A 198 11.18 1.70 -26.40
C SER A 198 11.94 1.07 -25.23
N ILE A 199 11.32 0.16 -24.48
CA ILE A 199 11.97 -0.59 -23.38
C ILE A 199 13.14 -1.42 -23.93
N ASN A 200 13.03 -1.88 -25.17
CA ASN A 200 14.01 -2.78 -25.80
C ASN A 200 14.83 -2.08 -26.86
N THR A 201 14.92 -0.75 -26.79
CA THR A 201 15.69 0.07 -27.74
C THR A 201 17.12 -0.43 -27.89
N GLY A 202 17.76 -0.94 -26.83
CA GLY A 202 19.10 -1.53 -26.89
C GLY A 202 19.18 -2.82 -27.72
N ARG A 203 18.11 -3.62 -27.76
CA ARG A 203 18.02 -4.80 -28.65
C ARG A 203 17.72 -4.43 -30.08
N PHE A 204 17.06 -3.29 -30.32
CA PHE A 204 16.70 -2.80 -31.66
C PHE A 204 17.65 -1.74 -32.21
N PHE A 205 18.71 -1.38 -31.46
CA PHE A 205 19.66 -0.34 -31.84
C PHE A 205 20.46 -0.77 -33.08
N GLY A 206 20.39 0.02 -34.15
CA GLY A 206 21.08 -0.27 -35.42
C GLY A 206 20.36 -1.23 -36.39
N MET A 207 19.10 -1.60 -36.11
CA MET A 207 18.35 -2.62 -36.88
C MET A 207 17.60 -2.11 -38.11
N GLY A 208 17.69 -0.82 -38.41
CA GLY A 208 17.06 -0.27 -39.60
C GLY A 208 17.65 1.04 -40.06
N LYS A 209 17.50 1.32 -41.36
CA LYS A 209 17.85 2.60 -41.96
C LYS A 209 16.60 3.45 -42.11
N PHE A 210 16.65 4.65 -41.57
CA PHE A 210 15.63 5.67 -41.78
C PHE A 210 15.89 6.37 -43.11
N GLU A 211 15.01 6.19 -44.10
CA GLU A 211 15.12 6.85 -45.39
C GLU A 211 14.35 8.17 -45.37
N GLN A 212 15.03 9.25 -45.00
CA GLN A 212 14.42 10.58 -44.84
C GLN A 212 13.72 11.08 -46.12
N LYS A 213 14.17 10.65 -47.30
CA LYS A 213 13.54 10.95 -48.60
C LYS A 213 12.10 10.41 -48.75
N ASN A 214 11.70 9.40 -47.96
CA ASN A 214 10.39 8.78 -48.04
C ASN A 214 9.38 9.38 -47.03
N LEU A 215 9.77 10.40 -46.25
CA LEU A 215 8.88 11.09 -45.30
C LEU A 215 7.67 11.76 -46.00
N TYR A 216 7.84 12.16 -47.25
CA TYR A 216 6.84 12.90 -48.02
C TYR A 216 6.18 12.05 -49.12
N ASN A 217 6.45 10.74 -49.12
CA ASN A 217 6.03 9.80 -50.15
C ASN A 217 5.26 8.66 -49.44
N ASN A 218 4.29 8.02 -50.09
CA ASN A 218 3.59 6.85 -49.51
C ASN A 218 4.47 5.57 -49.44
N GLU A 219 5.79 5.72 -49.54
CA GLU A 219 6.76 4.64 -49.48
C GLU A 219 7.21 4.38 -48.03
N LYS A 220 7.78 3.20 -47.77
CA LYS A 220 8.22 2.83 -46.41
C LYS A 220 9.38 3.73 -45.98
N PHE A 221 9.23 4.43 -44.87
CA PHE A 221 10.25 5.35 -44.32
C PHE A 221 11.27 4.66 -43.39
N TYR A 222 11.02 3.40 -43.01
CA TYR A 222 11.89 2.61 -42.15
C TYR A 222 12.09 1.20 -42.73
N HIS A 223 13.33 0.89 -43.10
CA HIS A 223 13.73 -0.43 -43.60
C HIS A 223 14.41 -1.23 -42.49
N VAL A 224 13.82 -2.37 -42.10
CA VAL A 224 14.45 -3.36 -41.20
C VAL A 224 15.36 -4.25 -42.04
N SER A 225 16.60 -4.43 -41.60
CA SER A 225 17.67 -5.07 -42.41
C SER A 225 17.58 -6.59 -42.54
N ASP A 226 16.78 -7.28 -41.71
CA ASP A 226 16.69 -8.75 -41.69
C ASP A 226 15.28 -9.24 -41.29
N ASP A 227 14.75 -10.23 -42.01
CA ASP A 227 13.47 -10.89 -41.70
C ASP A 227 13.51 -11.66 -40.37
N SER A 228 14.70 -12.10 -39.95
CA SER A 228 14.91 -12.74 -38.64
C SER A 228 14.57 -11.78 -37.49
N ILE A 229 14.88 -10.49 -37.63
CA ILE A 229 14.60 -9.44 -36.65
C ILE A 229 13.11 -9.17 -36.54
N LYS A 230 12.39 -9.25 -37.67
CA LYS A 230 10.94 -9.10 -37.69
C LYS A 230 10.27 -10.20 -36.88
N ALA A 231 10.73 -11.44 -37.02
CA ALA A 231 10.25 -12.58 -36.23
C ALA A 231 10.53 -12.39 -34.72
N VAL A 232 11.72 -11.90 -34.37
CA VAL A 232 12.08 -11.57 -32.98
C VAL A 232 11.18 -10.47 -32.42
N ALA A 233 10.92 -9.40 -33.18
CA ALA A 233 10.04 -8.32 -32.77
C ALA A 233 8.59 -8.81 -32.55
N PHE A 234 8.06 -9.65 -33.44
CA PHE A 234 6.71 -10.20 -33.28
C PHE A 234 6.58 -11.10 -32.06
N LYS A 235 7.49 -12.06 -31.89
CA LYS A 235 7.50 -12.95 -30.73
C LYS A 235 7.55 -12.15 -29.43
N MET A 236 8.36 -11.10 -29.43
CA MET A 236 8.49 -10.23 -28.28
C MET A 236 7.21 -9.41 -27.98
N ILE A 237 6.53 -8.90 -29.02
CA ILE A 237 5.24 -8.21 -28.84
C ILE A 237 4.19 -9.18 -28.27
N GLU A 238 4.17 -10.43 -28.76
CA GLU A 238 3.27 -11.48 -28.25
C GLU A 238 3.52 -11.79 -26.77
N GLU A 239 4.78 -11.98 -26.37
CA GLU A 239 5.19 -12.34 -25.02
C GLU A 239 5.07 -11.19 -24.00
N SER A 240 5.06 -9.93 -24.46
CA SER A 240 5.07 -8.78 -23.56
C SER A 240 3.86 -8.71 -22.61
N SER A 241 4.09 -8.20 -21.41
CA SER A 241 3.05 -7.84 -20.43
C SER A 241 2.49 -6.43 -20.64
N GLU A 242 3.00 -5.64 -21.60
CA GLU A 242 2.64 -4.23 -21.78
C GLU A 242 1.44 -4.05 -22.73
N TYR A 243 0.44 -3.30 -22.27
CA TYR A 243 -0.81 -3.02 -22.98
C TYR A 243 -1.16 -1.54 -22.90
N LYS A 244 -2.03 -1.12 -23.82
CA LYS A 244 -2.68 0.18 -23.80
C LYS A 244 -4.18 0.06 -24.06
N ILE A 245 -4.95 0.93 -23.43
CA ILE A 245 -6.37 1.12 -23.69
C ILE A 245 -6.50 2.33 -24.61
N SER A 246 -7.08 2.14 -25.78
CA SER A 246 -7.21 3.22 -26.77
C SER A 246 -8.06 4.38 -26.27
N THR A 247 -9.21 4.08 -25.67
CA THR A 247 -10.14 5.07 -25.09
C THR A 247 -10.78 4.56 -23.82
N LEU A 248 -10.84 5.41 -22.79
CA LEU A 248 -11.53 5.13 -21.53
C LEU A 248 -12.40 6.33 -21.14
N GLN A 249 -13.70 6.11 -20.96
CA GLN A 249 -14.62 7.14 -20.49
C GLN A 249 -14.67 7.16 -18.95
N LEU A 250 -14.41 8.32 -18.36
CA LEU A 250 -14.44 8.57 -16.92
C LEU A 250 -15.37 9.76 -16.67
N GLY A 251 -16.63 9.45 -16.34
CA GLY A 251 -17.70 10.45 -16.27
C GLY A 251 -17.89 11.12 -17.62
N ASP A 252 -17.74 12.45 -17.64
CA ASP A 252 -17.91 13.28 -18.84
C ASP A 252 -16.63 13.41 -19.68
N GLN A 253 -15.51 12.84 -19.22
CA GLN A 253 -14.21 12.95 -19.89
C GLN A 253 -13.79 11.63 -20.55
N THR A 254 -13.11 11.72 -21.71
CA THR A 254 -12.50 10.56 -22.38
C THR A 254 -10.98 10.67 -22.32
N ILE A 255 -10.34 9.65 -21.79
CA ILE A 255 -8.88 9.51 -21.72
C ILE A 255 -8.42 8.58 -22.83
N TRP A 256 -7.28 8.89 -23.45
CA TRP A 256 -6.71 8.17 -24.58
C TRP A 256 -5.41 7.47 -24.19
N ASP A 257 -5.11 6.35 -24.85
CA ASP A 257 -3.85 5.62 -24.74
C ASP A 257 -3.39 5.34 -23.29
N VAL A 258 -4.31 4.88 -22.43
CA VAL A 258 -4.00 4.54 -21.03
C VAL A 258 -3.13 3.29 -21.00
N GLN A 259 -1.89 3.44 -20.55
CA GLN A 259 -0.90 2.35 -20.49
C GLN A 259 -1.02 1.54 -19.20
N PHE A 260 -0.84 0.22 -19.29
CA PHE A 260 -0.80 -0.67 -18.14
C PHE A 260 -0.05 -1.97 -18.46
N ALA A 261 0.38 -2.69 -17.43
CA ALA A 261 1.03 -3.99 -17.57
C ALA A 261 0.26 -5.08 -16.81
N MET A 262 0.24 -6.30 -17.35
CA MET A 262 -0.34 -7.49 -16.73
C MET A 262 0.76 -8.53 -16.48
N TYR A 263 1.08 -8.74 -15.20
CA TYR A 263 2.10 -9.69 -14.72
C TYR A 263 1.46 -10.99 -14.24
#